data_AF-A0A426ZYJ3-F1
#
_entry.id   AF-A0A426ZYJ3-F1
#
_cell.length_a   1.000
_cell.length_b   1.000
_cell.length_c   1.000
_cell.angle_alpha   90.00
_cell.angle_beta   90.00
_cell.angle_gamma   90.00
#
_symmetry.space_group_name_H-M   'P 1'
#
loop_
_entity.id
_entity.type
_entity.pdbx_description
1 polymer ?
#
loop_
_entity_poly.entity_id
_entity_poly.type
_entity_poly.pdbx_seq_one_letter_code
_entity_poly.pdbx_strand_id
1 'polypeptide(L)'
;MNLSIDVDQDSNLRWLPSPLGVQKERMTPEDMYVLSGSGALLSAPSQKPYPHKPPKCTDCAPLFMKAYLMRNAGAVIHSHGMESCLITMLHPFSKEFRVKLLKCGIKAESLSVSRI
;
A
#
# COMPACT_ATOMS: atom_id res chain seq x y z
N MET A 1 2.70 1.92 -7.98
CA MET A 1 2.51 2.40 -6.59
C MET A 1 1.10 2.03 -6.14
N ASN A 2 0.91 1.52 -4.93
CA ASN A 2 -0.37 1.30 -4.27
C ASN A 2 -0.38 2.15 -2.99
N LEU A 3 -1.48 2.86 -2.74
CA LEU A 3 -1.68 3.68 -1.54
C LEU A 3 -2.99 3.24 -0.89
N SER A 4 -2.95 2.91 0.40
CA SER A 4 -4.14 2.69 1.21
C SER A 4 -4.22 3.77 2.29
N ILE A 5 -5.44 4.17 2.66
CA ILE A 5 -5.72 5.21 3.65
C ILE A 5 -6.77 4.68 4.64
N ASP A 6 -6.56 4.94 5.93
CA ASP A 6 -7.59 4.82 6.96
C ASP A 6 -8.35 6.15 7.01
N VAL A 7 -9.61 6.15 6.58
CA VAL A 7 -10.35 7.39 6.32
C VAL A 7 -11.05 7.92 7.56
N ASP A 8 -11.08 7.14 8.65
CA ASP A 8 -11.53 7.62 9.94
C ASP A 8 -11.05 6.67 11.05
N GLN A 9 -10.24 7.19 11.97
CA GLN A 9 -9.73 6.39 13.11
C GLN A 9 -10.87 5.90 14.01
N ASP A 10 -12.03 6.57 13.98
CA ASP A 10 -13.20 6.19 14.77
C ASP A 10 -14.08 5.16 14.05
N SER A 11 -14.30 5.29 12.73
CA SER A 11 -15.11 4.35 11.94
C SER A 11 -14.37 3.08 11.50
N ASN A 12 -13.03 3.04 11.59
CA ASN A 12 -12.19 1.92 11.13
C ASN A 12 -12.43 1.54 9.64
N LEU A 13 -12.64 2.53 8.76
CA LEU A 13 -12.91 2.31 7.34
C LEU A 13 -11.65 2.54 6.51
N ARG A 14 -11.27 1.55 5.69
CA ARG A 14 -10.03 1.57 4.94
C ARG A 14 -10.25 1.54 3.46
N TRP A 15 -9.60 2.45 2.76
CA TRP A 15 -9.71 2.62 1.32
C TRP A 15 -8.50 1.98 0.67
N LEU A 16 -8.76 1.08 -0.28
CA LEU A 16 -7.74 0.37 -1.03
C LEU A 16 -7.95 0.58 -2.53
N PRO A 17 -6.87 0.79 -3.29
CA PRO A 17 -6.97 1.03 -4.71
C PRO A 17 -7.14 -0.29 -5.46
N SER A 18 -7.90 -0.29 -6.54
CA SER A 18 -7.95 -1.43 -7.47
C SER A 18 -6.55 -1.66 -8.07
N PRO A 19 -5.95 -2.86 -7.94
CA PRO A 19 -4.54 -3.16 -8.22
C PRO A 19 -4.19 -3.48 -9.67
N LEU A 20 -5.10 -4.09 -10.45
CA LEU A 20 -4.69 -4.96 -11.56
C LEU A 20 -5.14 -4.39 -12.89
N GLY A 21 -4.17 -3.96 -13.69
CA GLY A 21 -4.40 -3.42 -15.05
C GLY A 21 -4.93 -1.99 -15.08
N VAL A 22 -4.98 -1.30 -13.94
CA VAL A 22 -5.41 0.10 -13.84
C VAL A 22 -4.20 1.01 -13.76
N GLN A 23 -4.16 2.01 -14.63
CA GLN A 23 -3.25 3.15 -14.53
C GLN A 23 -3.58 3.96 -13.27
N LYS A 24 -2.67 3.96 -12.31
CA LYS A 24 -2.91 4.53 -10.96
C LYS A 24 -3.14 6.03 -11.01
N GLU A 25 -2.51 6.71 -11.97
CA GLU A 25 -2.66 8.12 -12.28
C GLU A 25 -4.04 8.48 -12.86
N ARG A 26 -4.87 7.49 -13.23
CA ARG A 26 -6.23 7.67 -13.76
C ARG A 26 -7.33 7.15 -12.84
N MET A 27 -6.99 6.74 -11.62
CA MET A 27 -7.99 6.23 -10.67
C MET A 27 -8.91 7.35 -10.20
N THR A 28 -10.20 7.04 -10.12
CA THR A 28 -11.21 7.89 -9.47
C THR A 28 -11.67 7.26 -8.15
N PRO A 29 -12.39 8.01 -7.28
CA PRO A 29 -12.93 7.46 -6.04
C PRO A 29 -13.81 6.22 -6.26
N GLU A 30 -14.53 6.15 -7.37
CA GLU A 30 -15.42 5.03 -7.74
C GLU A 30 -14.65 3.76 -8.11
N ASP A 31 -13.34 3.85 -8.35
CA ASP A 31 -12.46 2.72 -8.63
C ASP A 31 -11.86 2.11 -7.33
N MET A 32 -12.25 2.60 -6.15
CA MET A 32 -11.69 2.17 -4.85
C MET A 32 -12.52 1.07 -4.18
N TYR A 33 -11.81 0.20 -3.46
CA TYR A 33 -12.36 -0.76 -2.52
C TYR A 33 -12.47 -0.15 -1.13
N VAL A 34 -13.53 -0.50 -0.41
CA VAL A 34 -13.70 -0.15 1.00
C VAL A 34 -13.67 -1.43 1.81
N LEU A 35 -12.74 -1.48 2.77
CA LEU A 35 -12.59 -2.56 3.73
C LEU A 35 -12.92 -2.06 5.14
N SER A 36 -13.40 -2.96 5.98
CA SER A 36 -13.58 -2.72 7.41
C SER A 36 -12.27 -2.76 8.19
N GLY A 37 -12.35 -2.42 9.48
CA GLY A 37 -11.26 -2.51 10.45
C GLY A 37 -10.64 -3.89 10.56
N SER A 38 -11.42 -4.95 10.32
CA SER A 38 -10.95 -6.34 10.31
C SER A 38 -10.49 -6.82 8.94
N GLY A 39 -10.70 -6.03 7.88
CA GLY A 39 -10.30 -6.35 6.50
C GLY A 39 -11.38 -7.01 5.67
N ALA A 40 -12.60 -7.16 6.21
CA ALA A 40 -13.74 -7.62 5.44
C ALA A 40 -14.13 -6.58 4.36
N LEU A 41 -14.47 -7.07 3.16
CA LEU A 41 -14.91 -6.25 2.04
C LEU A 41 -16.30 -5.63 2.31
N LEU A 42 -16.38 -4.30 2.29
CA LEU A 42 -17.62 -3.55 2.49
C LEU A 42 -18.18 -3.02 1.17
N SER A 43 -17.31 -2.52 0.29
CA SER A 43 -17.69 -2.01 -1.03
C SER A 43 -16.61 -2.33 -2.05
N ALA A 44 -17.04 -2.65 -3.26
CA ALA A 44 -16.19 -2.89 -4.41
C ALA A 44 -16.58 -1.95 -5.56
N PRO A 45 -15.61 -1.52 -6.38
CA PRO A 45 -15.89 -0.72 -7.55
C PRO A 45 -16.80 -1.45 -8.54
N SER A 46 -17.65 -0.69 -9.23
CA SER A 46 -18.59 -1.25 -10.21
C SER A 46 -17.85 -1.90 -11.39
N GLN A 47 -18.39 -2.99 -11.90
CA GLN A 47 -17.86 -3.63 -13.11
C GLN A 47 -18.10 -2.76 -14.33
N LYS A 48 -17.02 -2.37 -15.02
CA LYS A 48 -17.12 -1.66 -16.31
C LYS A 48 -17.50 -2.64 -17.43
N PRO A 49 -18.25 -2.20 -18.46
CA PRO A 49 -18.61 -3.05 -19.61
C PRO A 49 -17.40 -3.60 -20.36
N TYR A 50 -17.63 -4.59 -21.23
CA TYR A 50 -16.61 -5.13 -22.13
C TYR A 50 -15.90 -3.99 -22.91
N PRO A 51 -14.57 -4.01 -23.07
CA PRO A 51 -13.63 -5.12 -22.82
C PRO A 51 -12.97 -5.13 -21.44
N HIS A 52 -13.46 -4.36 -20.46
CA HIS A 52 -12.82 -4.24 -19.17
C HIS A 52 -12.96 -5.53 -18.34
N LYS A 53 -11.86 -5.97 -17.74
CA LYS A 53 -11.87 -7.09 -16.79
C LYS A 53 -12.60 -6.66 -15.51
N PRO A 54 -13.27 -7.60 -14.81
CA PRO A 54 -13.82 -7.32 -13.50
C PRO A 54 -12.74 -6.75 -12.58
N PRO A 55 -13.06 -5.72 -11.78
CA PRO A 55 -12.09 -5.19 -10.84
C PRO A 55 -11.76 -6.28 -9.82
N LYS A 56 -10.48 -6.34 -9.43
CA LYS A 56 -9.98 -7.22 -8.36
C LYS A 56 -9.47 -6.36 -7.23
N CYS A 57 -9.40 -6.86 -5.99
CA CYS A 57 -8.76 -6.12 -4.89
C CYS A 57 -7.24 -6.39 -4.89
N THR A 58 -6.45 -5.48 -4.32
CA THR A 58 -4.98 -5.58 -4.28
C THR A 58 -4.47 -6.80 -3.53
N ASP A 59 -3.55 -7.54 -4.17
CA ASP A 59 -2.84 -8.65 -3.51
C ASP A 59 -2.01 -8.17 -2.31
N CYS A 60 -1.70 -6.87 -2.24
CA CYS A 60 -1.05 -6.24 -1.10
C CYS A 60 -2.01 -5.98 0.09
N ALA A 61 -3.32 -6.22 -0.05
CA ALA A 61 -4.31 -5.89 0.99
C ALA A 61 -3.97 -6.53 2.35
N PRO A 62 -3.59 -7.82 2.45
CA PRO A 62 -3.19 -8.42 3.72
C PRO A 62 -1.97 -7.73 4.37
N LEU A 63 -1.01 -7.25 3.57
CA LEU A 63 0.16 -6.52 4.08
C LEU A 63 -0.24 -5.14 4.64
N PHE A 64 -1.12 -4.43 3.94
CA PHE A 64 -1.65 -3.14 4.42
C PHE A 64 -2.41 -3.32 5.72
N MET A 65 -3.31 -4.31 5.76
CA MET A 65 -4.07 -4.68 6.96
C MET A 65 -3.17 -4.97 8.15
N LYS A 66 -2.05 -5.65 7.93
CA LYS A 66 -1.08 -5.93 9.00
C LYS A 66 -0.44 -4.65 9.53
N ALA A 67 -0.09 -3.69 8.67
CA ALA A 67 0.46 -2.40 9.10
C ALA A 67 -0.56 -1.57 9.90
N TYR A 68 -1.82 -1.53 9.47
CA TYR A 68 -2.89 -0.89 10.22
C TYR A 68 -3.05 -1.49 11.62
N LEU A 69 -3.18 -2.82 11.72
CA LEU A 69 -3.42 -3.51 12.99
C LEU A 69 -2.21 -3.50 13.94
N MET A 70 -0.99 -3.63 13.42
CA MET A 70 0.20 -3.72 14.27
C MET A 70 0.76 -2.37 14.68
N ARG A 71 0.60 -1.35 13.84
CA ARG A 71 1.30 -0.06 14.00
C ARG A 71 0.36 1.13 14.12
N ASN A 72 -0.96 0.90 14.12
CA ASN A 72 -1.98 1.95 14.10
C ASN A 72 -1.70 2.98 12.99
N ALA A 73 -1.35 2.48 11.79
CA ALA A 73 -1.00 3.34 10.66
C ALA A 73 -2.23 4.13 10.20
N GLY A 74 -2.07 5.41 9.82
CA GLY A 74 -3.14 6.16 9.15
C GLY A 74 -3.18 5.96 7.63
N ALA A 75 -2.07 5.51 7.05
CA ALA A 75 -1.95 5.22 5.62
C ALA A 75 -0.78 4.27 5.38
N VAL A 76 -0.83 3.52 4.27
CA VAL A 76 0.23 2.61 3.84
C VAL A 76 0.54 2.84 2.36
N ILE A 77 1.81 3.08 2.05
CA ILE A 77 2.30 3.27 0.68
C ILE A 77 3.19 2.08 0.32
N HIS A 78 2.91 1.47 -0.83
CA HIS A 78 3.73 0.43 -1.45
C HIS A 78 4.15 0.84 -2.86
N SER A 79 5.45 0.81 -3.14
CA SER A 79 6.01 1.19 -4.43
C SER A 79 7.13 0.25 -4.84
N HIS A 80 7.28 0.06 -6.16
CA HIS A 80 8.40 -0.63 -6.76
C HIS A 80 9.40 0.38 -7.33
N GLY A 81 9.85 1.34 -6.51
CA GLY A 81 10.84 2.33 -6.94
C GLY A 81 12.17 1.64 -7.27
N MET A 82 12.83 2.03 -8.36
CA MET A 82 14.08 1.39 -8.78
C MET A 82 15.15 1.46 -7.68
N GLU A 83 15.19 2.57 -6.96
CA GLU A 83 16.09 2.84 -5.84
C GLU A 83 15.90 1.80 -4.73
N SER A 84 14.65 1.45 -4.41
CA SER A 84 14.34 0.44 -3.40
C SER A 84 14.84 -0.95 -3.82
N CYS A 85 14.62 -1.32 -5.10
CA CYS A 85 15.12 -2.57 -5.65
C CYS A 85 16.65 -2.62 -5.62
N LEU A 86 17.32 -1.55 -6.08
CA LEU A 86 18.78 -1.46 -6.09
C LEU A 86 19.37 -1.59 -4.69
N ILE A 87 18.82 -0.89 -3.70
CA ILE A 87 19.26 -0.99 -2.30
C ILE A 87 19.18 -2.43 -1.78
N THR A 88 18.11 -3.16 -2.09
CA THR A 88 17.96 -4.56 -1.67
C THR A 88 18.96 -5.51 -2.34
N MET A 89 19.41 -5.18 -3.54
CA MET A 89 20.37 -6.00 -4.32
C MET A 89 21.83 -5.71 -3.96
N LEU A 90 22.16 -4.48 -3.55
CA LEU A 90 23.53 -4.09 -3.18
C LEU A 90 24.10 -4.91 -2.01
N HIS A 91 23.25 -5.28 -1.04
CA HIS A 91 23.63 -6.11 0.10
C HIS A 91 22.68 -7.29 0.28
N PRO A 92 22.82 -8.36 -0.53
CA PRO A 92 21.84 -9.45 -0.66
C PRO A 92 21.81 -10.40 0.54
N PHE A 93 22.50 -10.11 1.64
CA PHE A 93 22.41 -10.83 2.91
C PHE A 93 22.05 -9.92 4.08
N SER A 94 21.99 -8.60 3.85
CA SER A 94 21.54 -7.67 4.88
C SER A 94 20.03 -7.81 5.10
N LYS A 95 19.61 -7.65 6.35
CA LYS A 95 18.19 -7.58 6.76
C LYS A 95 17.71 -6.14 6.96
N GLU A 96 18.63 -5.19 6.87
CA GLU A 96 18.38 -3.80 7.20
C GLU A 96 19.06 -2.87 6.20
N PHE A 97 18.40 -1.74 5.93
CA PHE A 97 19.01 -0.60 5.27
C PHE A 97 19.18 0.53 6.29
N ARG A 98 20.38 1.10 6.34
CA ARG A 98 20.73 2.16 7.28
C ARG A 98 21.31 3.34 6.51
N VAL A 99 20.73 4.52 6.74
CA VAL A 99 21.20 5.79 6.20
C VAL A 99 21.47 6.74 7.34
N LYS A 100 22.57 7.50 7.24
CA LYS A 100 22.93 8.57 8.20
C LYS A 100 22.94 9.90 7.44
N LEU A 101 22.68 11.01 8.16
CA LEU A 101 22.81 12.38 7.65
C LEU A 101 21.87 12.74 6.48
N LEU A 102 20.59 12.43 6.62
CA LEU A 102 19.55 13.02 5.76
C LEU A 102 19.26 14.44 6.22
N LYS A 103 19.38 15.44 5.33
CA LYS A 103 18.81 16.77 5.55
C LYS A 103 17.30 16.73 5.26
N CYS A 104 16.55 16.16 6.18
CA CYS A 104 15.09 16.20 6.15
C CYS A 104 14.60 16.01 7.58
N GLY A 105 13.50 16.68 7.98
CA GLY A 105 12.89 16.58 9.32
C GLY A 105 12.34 15.18 9.68
N ILE A 106 12.68 14.15 8.90
CA ILE A 106 12.37 12.75 9.15
C ILE A 106 13.48 12.21 10.05
N LYS A 107 13.15 11.81 11.28
CA LYS A 107 14.10 11.12 12.16
C LYS A 107 14.63 9.88 11.44
N ALA A 108 15.95 9.66 11.50
CA ALA A 108 16.57 8.47 10.96
C ALA A 108 16.10 7.25 11.77
N GLU A 109 15.10 6.55 11.27
CA GLU A 109 14.65 5.27 11.82
C GLU A 109 15.20 4.13 10.97
N SER A 110 15.53 3.00 11.61
CA SER A 110 15.96 1.79 10.91
C SER A 110 14.79 1.27 10.08
N LEU A 111 14.92 1.30 8.76
CA LEU A 111 13.93 0.71 7.86
C LEU A 111 14.24 -0.77 7.71
N SER A 112 13.36 -1.62 8.23
CA SER A 112 13.43 -3.06 7.98
C SER A 112 13.12 -3.31 6.51
N VAL A 113 14.07 -3.90 5.79
CA VAL A 113 13.91 -4.22 4.38
C VAL A 113 13.54 -5.70 4.28
N SER A 114 12.28 -5.97 3.94
CA SER A 114 11.82 -7.32 3.64
C SER A 114 11.86 -7.53 2.13
N ARG A 115 12.54 -8.59 1.68
CA ARG A 115 12.39 -9.05 0.30
C ARG A 115 10.98 -9.62 0.14
N ILE A 116 10.29 -9.15 -0.89
CA ILE A 116 8.98 -9.66 -1.32
C ILE A 116 9.22 -10.94 -2.13
#